data_AF-A0A7S2TCZ5-F1
#
_entry.id   AF-A0A7S2TCZ5-F1
#
_cell.length_a   1.000
_cell.length_b   1.000
_cell.length_c   1.000
_cell.angle_alpha   90.00
_cell.angle_beta   90.00
_cell.angle_gamma   90.00
#
_symmetry.space_group_name_H-M   'P 1'
#
loop_
_entity.id
_entity.type
_entity.pdbx_description
1 polymer ?
#
loop_
_entity_poly.entity_id
_entity_poly.type
_entity_poly.pdbx_seq_one_letter_code
_entity_poly.pdbx_strand_id
1 'polypeptide(L)'
;VLTIKSEYGYGESGSPPKIPGGATLVFDVELIDFGPKKKEKWDMTTRERIDEALEHKKVGNEAYKAGDNAEAYKEYENGLDYIQYLDGASEEESKESDALKLSLQLNAAQAAIRCGEFKDAVKQSSDAIATDNESIKAWYRRGHAYLSSGFLDKAKA
;
A
#
# COMPACT_ATOMS: atom_id res chain seq x y z
N VAL A 1 10.89 34.02 14.80
CA VAL A 1 9.54 34.65 14.82
C VAL A 1 8.79 34.37 13.52
N LEU A 2 7.74 33.55 13.59
CA LEU A 2 6.86 33.17 12.48
C LEU A 2 5.54 33.96 12.57
N THR A 3 5.18 34.71 11.53
CA THR A 3 3.93 35.47 11.49
C THR A 3 2.92 34.77 10.60
N ILE A 4 1.77 34.40 11.16
CA ILE A 4 0.70 33.66 10.48
C ILE A 4 -0.55 34.54 10.41
N LYS A 5 -0.95 34.92 9.19
CA LYS A 5 -2.22 35.64 8.95
C LYS A 5 -3.41 34.76 9.34
N SER A 6 -4.54 35.39 9.66
CA SER A 6 -5.76 34.68 10.08
C SER A 6 -6.16 33.55 9.13
N GLU A 7 -6.06 33.76 7.82
CA GLU A 7 -6.37 32.77 6.76
C GLU A 7 -5.53 31.48 6.82
N TYR A 8 -4.35 31.53 7.43
CA TYR A 8 -3.47 30.37 7.68
C TYR A 8 -3.48 29.92 9.15
N GLY A 9 -4.28 30.58 10.00
CA GLY A 9 -4.45 30.32 11.42
C GLY A 9 -5.88 29.93 11.77
N TYR A 10 -6.57 30.75 12.57
CA TYR A 10 -7.92 30.47 13.06
C TYR A 10 -9.05 31.13 12.24
N GLY A 11 -8.72 31.76 11.11
CA GLY A 11 -9.67 32.36 10.19
C GLY A 11 -10.54 33.47 10.79
N GLU A 12 -11.64 33.77 10.11
CA GLU A 12 -12.63 34.78 10.53
C GLU A 12 -13.37 34.40 11.82
N SER A 13 -13.46 33.10 12.13
CA SER A 13 -14.15 32.63 13.35
C SER A 13 -13.28 32.72 14.61
N GLY A 14 -11.95 32.68 14.47
CA GLY A 14 -11.03 32.68 15.60
C GLY A 14 -11.12 31.41 16.45
N SER A 15 -10.63 31.50 17.68
CA SER A 15 -10.84 30.50 18.74
C SER A 15 -11.22 31.22 20.05
N PRO A 16 -12.46 31.71 20.16
CA PRO A 16 -12.90 32.47 21.32
C PRO A 16 -12.88 31.62 22.61
N PRO A 17 -12.64 32.25 23.78
CA PRO A 17 -12.44 33.69 23.97
C PRO A 17 -11.00 34.16 23.72
N LYS A 18 -10.06 33.24 23.45
CA LYS A 18 -8.62 33.53 23.51
C LYS A 18 -8.04 34.13 22.23
N ILE A 19 -8.61 33.77 21.08
CA ILE A 19 -8.15 34.25 19.78
C ILE A 19 -9.36 34.84 19.05
N PRO A 20 -9.40 36.16 18.81
CA PRO A 20 -10.49 36.76 18.08
C PRO A 20 -10.47 36.33 16.60
N GLY A 21 -11.63 36.42 15.96
CA GLY A 21 -11.75 36.28 14.51
C GLY A 21 -10.85 37.28 13.78
N GLY A 22 -10.22 36.85 12.68
CA GLY A 22 -9.36 37.70 11.87
C GLY A 22 -7.98 38.01 12.48
N ALA A 23 -7.63 37.40 13.62
CA ALA A 23 -6.34 37.64 14.27
C ALA A 23 -5.14 37.13 13.44
N THR A 24 -4.11 37.96 13.33
CA THR A 24 -2.77 37.54 12.86
C THR A 24 -1.94 37.13 14.07
N LEU A 25 -1.33 35.95 14.02
CA LEU A 25 -0.55 35.37 15.10
C LEU A 25 0.94 35.54 14.86
N VAL A 26 1.67 35.79 15.94
CA VAL A 26 3.13 35.87 15.93
C VAL A 26 3.64 34.81 16.90
N PHE A 27 4.26 33.77 16.35
CA PHE A 27 4.86 32.69 17.11
C PHE A 27 6.37 32.88 17.23
N ASP A 28 6.90 32.61 18.41
CA ASP A 28 8.30 32.28 18.55
C ASP A 28 8.44 30.74 18.50
N VAL A 29 9.15 30.24 17.49
CA VAL A 29 9.22 28.80 17.19
C VAL A 29 10.68 28.39 17.21
N GLU A 30 10.97 27.38 18.03
CA GLU A 30 12.25 26.71 18.10
C GLU A 30 12.08 25.26 17.65
N LEU A 31 12.77 24.85 16.59
CA LEU A 31 12.81 23.46 16.14
C LEU A 31 13.88 22.72 16.95
N ILE A 32 13.44 21.81 17.82
CA ILE A 32 14.34 21.04 18.68
C ILE A 32 14.92 19.84 17.92
N ASP A 33 14.07 19.07 17.24
CA ASP A 33 14.46 17.90 16.47
C ASP A 33 13.38 17.59 15.41
N PHE A 34 13.78 16.88 14.35
CA PHE A 34 12.86 16.25 13.42
C PHE A 34 13.47 14.92 12.95
N GLY A 35 12.62 13.90 12.81
CA GLY A 35 13.07 12.61 12.29
C GLY A 35 13.63 12.74 10.86
N PRO A 36 14.42 11.75 10.40
CA PRO A 36 14.90 11.74 9.03
C PRO A 36 13.73 11.87 8.08
N LYS A 37 13.89 12.71 7.05
CA LYS A 37 12.90 12.82 5.98
C LYS A 37 12.65 11.41 5.43
N LYS A 38 11.38 11.00 5.34
CA LYS A 38 11.04 9.77 4.61
C LYS A 38 11.61 9.88 3.21
N LYS A 39 12.43 8.91 2.82
CA LYS A 39 12.97 8.85 1.47
C LYS A 39 11.81 8.70 0.49
N GLU A 40 11.96 9.32 -0.67
CA GLU A 40 11.10 9.04 -1.80
C GLU A 40 11.54 7.72 -2.43
N LYS A 41 10.65 7.00 -3.14
CA LYS A 41 10.98 5.66 -3.67
C LYS A 41 12.22 5.63 -4.56
N TRP A 42 12.47 6.70 -5.30
CA TRP A 42 13.63 6.84 -6.19
C TRP A 42 14.95 7.10 -5.44
N ASP A 43 14.88 7.51 -4.17
CA ASP A 43 16.04 7.75 -3.30
C ASP A 43 16.29 6.57 -2.35
N MET A 44 15.45 5.53 -2.43
CA MET A 44 15.60 4.30 -1.67
C MET A 44 16.52 3.31 -2.38
N THR A 45 17.33 2.61 -1.59
CA THR A 45 18.04 1.42 -2.03
C THR A 45 17.07 0.25 -2.27
N THR A 46 17.50 -0.76 -3.03
CA THR A 46 16.74 -2.01 -3.21
C THR A 46 16.32 -2.62 -1.88
N ARG A 47 17.25 -2.70 -0.93
CA ARG A 47 16.97 -3.22 0.41
C ARG A 47 15.89 -2.43 1.15
N GLU A 48 15.97 -1.11 1.17
CA GLU A 48 14.94 -0.26 1.81
C GLU A 48 13.57 -0.44 1.17
N ARG A 49 13.50 -0.60 -0.16
CA ARG A 49 12.24 -0.88 -0.87
C ARG A 49 11.65 -2.25 -0.51
N ILE A 50 12.49 -3.27 -0.35
CA ILE A 50 12.06 -4.60 0.13
C ILE A 50 11.51 -4.50 1.56
N ASP A 51 12.19 -3.76 2.44
CA ASP A 51 11.77 -3.57 3.83
C ASP A 51 10.42 -2.83 3.93
N GLU A 52 10.20 -1.78 3.12
CA GLU A 52 8.89 -1.11 3.03
C GLU A 52 7.78 -2.07 2.53
N ALA A 53 8.08 -2.90 1.53
CA ALA A 53 7.12 -3.90 1.05
C ALA A 53 6.80 -4.99 2.10
N LEU A 54 7.77 -5.36 2.93
CA LEU A 54 7.56 -6.27 4.07
C LEU A 54 6.65 -5.64 5.13
N GLU A 55 6.83 -4.36 5.44
CA GLU A 55 5.95 -3.66 6.39
C GLU A 55 4.53 -3.55 5.85
N HIS A 56 4.38 -3.16 4.58
CA HIS A 56 3.07 -3.16 3.91
C HIS A 56 2.40 -4.53 3.91
N LYS A 57 3.15 -5.62 3.67
CA LYS A 57 2.64 -6.99 3.81
C LYS A 57 2.15 -7.28 5.23
N LYS A 58 2.88 -6.83 6.25
CA LYS A 58 2.53 -7.03 7.66
C LYS A 58 1.24 -6.29 8.00
N VAL A 59 1.14 -5.00 7.68
CA VAL A 59 -0.06 -4.18 7.89
C VAL A 59 -1.25 -4.79 7.14
N GLY A 60 -1.08 -5.19 5.87
CA GLY A 60 -2.13 -5.84 5.10
C GLY A 60 -2.60 -7.15 5.73
N ASN A 61 -1.69 -7.96 6.29
CA ASN A 61 -2.06 -9.18 7.01
C ASN A 61 -2.83 -8.91 8.30
N GLU A 62 -2.51 -7.83 9.01
CA GLU A 62 -3.24 -7.42 10.22
C GLU A 62 -4.65 -6.94 9.86
N ALA A 63 -4.78 -6.09 8.84
CA ALA A 63 -6.08 -5.64 8.31
C ALA A 63 -6.94 -6.82 7.83
N TYR A 64 -6.34 -7.77 7.09
CA TYR A 64 -7.06 -8.96 6.61
C TYR A 64 -7.59 -9.82 7.76
N LYS A 65 -6.79 -10.00 8.83
CA LYS A 65 -7.22 -10.72 10.05
C LYS A 65 -8.34 -10.00 10.78
N ALA A 66 -8.32 -8.66 10.79
CA ALA A 66 -9.38 -7.83 11.34
C ALA A 66 -10.68 -7.83 10.48
N GLY A 67 -10.64 -8.42 9.29
CA GLY A 67 -11.77 -8.46 8.35
C GLY A 67 -11.88 -7.20 7.47
N ASP A 68 -10.96 -6.25 7.61
CA ASP A 68 -10.85 -5.08 6.74
C ASP A 68 -10.11 -5.46 5.45
N ASN A 69 -10.84 -6.13 4.55
CA ASN A 69 -10.28 -6.64 3.30
C ASN A 69 -9.91 -5.52 2.32
N ALA A 70 -10.55 -4.34 2.43
CA ALA A 70 -10.27 -3.21 1.56
C ALA A 70 -8.93 -2.59 1.91
N GLU A 71 -8.68 -2.32 3.20
CA GLU A 71 -7.37 -1.84 3.64
C GLU A 71 -6.29 -2.90 3.41
N ALA A 72 -6.60 -4.18 3.66
CA ALA A 72 -5.67 -5.27 3.35
C ALA A 72 -5.23 -5.27 1.88
N TYR A 73 -6.19 -5.16 0.95
CA TYR A 73 -5.91 -5.13 -0.49
C TYR A 73 -5.00 -3.95 -0.85
N LYS A 74 -5.35 -2.74 -0.40
CA LYS A 74 -4.58 -1.53 -0.64
C LYS A 74 -3.14 -1.64 -0.13
N GLU A 75 -2.95 -2.19 1.06
CA GLU A 75 -1.61 -2.37 1.63
C GLU A 75 -0.78 -3.40 0.86
N TYR A 76 -1.40 -4.48 0.35
CA TYR A 76 -0.69 -5.41 -0.52
C TYR A 76 -0.29 -4.77 -1.87
N GLU A 77 -1.13 -3.92 -2.45
CA GLU A 77 -0.79 -3.16 -3.67
C GLU A 77 0.35 -2.16 -3.41
N ASN A 78 0.32 -1.45 -2.29
CA ASN A 78 1.41 -0.56 -1.88
C ASN A 78 2.73 -1.32 -1.79
N GLY A 79 2.72 -2.51 -1.16
CA GLY A 79 3.90 -3.37 -1.09
C GLY A 79 4.42 -3.80 -2.46
N LEU A 80 3.53 -4.14 -3.40
CA LEU A 80 3.92 -4.49 -4.77
C LEU A 80 4.56 -3.32 -5.51
N ASP A 81 4.04 -2.10 -5.32
CA ASP A 81 4.59 -0.89 -5.93
C ASP A 81 6.02 -0.59 -5.42
N TYR A 82 6.31 -0.88 -4.14
CA TYR A 82 7.66 -0.75 -3.62
C TYR A 82 8.67 -1.69 -4.28
N ILE A 83 8.28 -2.91 -4.68
CA ILE A 83 9.20 -3.88 -5.32
C ILE A 83 9.05 -3.96 -6.83
N GLN A 84 8.32 -3.01 -7.43
CA GLN A 84 8.20 -2.93 -8.88
C GLN A 84 9.48 -2.33 -9.47
N TYR A 85 10.14 -3.04 -10.39
CA TYR A 85 11.36 -2.59 -11.05
C TYR A 85 12.47 -2.20 -10.06
N LEU A 86 13.17 -3.22 -9.55
CA LEU A 86 14.35 -3.05 -8.69
C LEU A 86 15.62 -3.04 -9.55
N ASP A 87 16.19 -1.86 -9.77
CA ASP A 87 17.46 -1.71 -10.48
C ASP A 87 18.63 -2.02 -9.55
N GLY A 88 19.61 -2.79 -10.03
CA GLY A 88 20.84 -3.07 -9.29
C GLY A 88 20.67 -4.01 -8.08
N ALA A 89 19.57 -4.77 -8.01
CA ALA A 89 19.40 -5.80 -7.00
C ALA A 89 20.47 -6.90 -7.12
N SER A 90 21.01 -7.35 -5.99
CA SER A 90 21.81 -8.57 -5.92
C SER A 90 20.97 -9.81 -6.25
N GLU A 91 21.62 -10.96 -6.49
CA GLU A 91 20.91 -12.23 -6.72
C GLU A 91 20.06 -12.64 -5.51
N GLU A 92 20.55 -12.36 -4.30
CA GLU A 92 19.87 -12.64 -3.04
C GLU A 92 18.62 -11.75 -2.87
N GLU A 93 18.76 -10.44 -3.09
CA GLU A 93 17.63 -9.50 -3.05
C GLU A 93 16.60 -9.80 -4.14
N SER A 94 17.05 -10.22 -5.34
CA SER A 94 16.14 -10.62 -6.41
C SER A 94 15.28 -11.81 -6.00
N LYS A 95 15.89 -12.87 -5.46
CA LYS A 95 15.16 -14.04 -4.95
C LYS A 95 14.20 -13.69 -3.81
N GLU A 96 14.64 -12.84 -2.88
CA GLU A 96 13.80 -12.36 -1.77
C GLU A 96 12.60 -11.57 -2.30
N SER A 97 12.84 -10.63 -3.23
CA SER A 97 11.81 -9.78 -3.82
C SER A 97 10.79 -10.59 -4.64
N ASP A 98 11.22 -11.62 -5.38
CA ASP A 98 10.34 -12.49 -6.15
C ASP A 98 9.43 -13.32 -5.23
N ALA A 99 10.00 -13.88 -4.16
CA ALA A 99 9.23 -14.61 -3.15
C ALA A 99 8.21 -13.69 -2.45
N LEU A 100 8.63 -12.45 -2.14
CA LEU A 100 7.75 -11.45 -1.54
C LEU A 100 6.63 -11.03 -2.49
N LYS A 101 6.96 -10.78 -3.76
CA LYS A 101 6.01 -10.42 -4.83
C LYS A 101 4.94 -11.49 -5.01
N LEU A 102 5.34 -12.76 -5.11
CA LEU A 102 4.40 -13.88 -5.20
C LEU A 102 3.46 -13.92 -3.99
N SER A 103 4.01 -13.75 -2.78
CA SER A 103 3.22 -13.73 -1.56
C SER A 103 2.22 -12.56 -1.52
N LEU A 104 2.63 -11.37 -1.96
CA LEU A 104 1.78 -10.18 -1.99
C LEU A 104 0.67 -10.31 -3.03
N GLN A 105 0.97 -10.77 -4.25
CA GLN A 105 -0.02 -11.00 -5.31
C GLN A 105 -1.07 -12.04 -4.88
N LEU A 106 -0.63 -13.12 -4.25
CA LEU A 106 -1.52 -14.14 -3.71
C LEU A 106 -2.47 -13.55 -2.65
N ASN A 107 -1.94 -12.75 -1.71
CA ASN A 107 -2.75 -12.15 -0.66
C ASN A 107 -3.69 -11.05 -1.20
N ALA A 108 -3.20 -10.21 -2.12
CA ALA A 108 -4.00 -9.22 -2.83
C ALA A 108 -5.16 -9.88 -3.59
N ALA A 109 -4.90 -10.95 -4.34
CA ALA A 109 -5.96 -11.69 -5.04
C ALA A 109 -7.03 -12.20 -4.06
N GLN A 110 -6.62 -12.71 -2.90
CA GLN A 110 -7.55 -13.18 -1.89
C GLN A 110 -8.37 -12.03 -1.27
N ALA A 111 -7.73 -10.91 -0.93
CA ALA A 111 -8.41 -9.73 -0.40
C ALA A 111 -9.41 -9.16 -1.42
N ALA A 112 -9.02 -9.03 -2.69
CA ALA A 112 -9.89 -8.59 -3.78
C ALA A 112 -11.14 -9.49 -3.93
N ILE A 113 -10.98 -10.82 -3.86
CA ILE A 113 -12.13 -11.75 -3.84
C ILE A 113 -13.09 -11.44 -2.70
N ARG A 114 -12.57 -11.11 -1.51
CA ARG A 114 -13.39 -10.79 -0.33
C ARG A 114 -14.10 -9.44 -0.47
N CYS A 115 -13.51 -8.50 -1.21
CA CYS A 115 -14.14 -7.23 -1.56
C CYS A 115 -15.15 -7.34 -2.72
N GLY A 116 -15.18 -8.46 -3.44
CA GLY A 116 -15.98 -8.60 -4.68
C GLY A 116 -15.31 -8.01 -5.93
N GLU A 117 -14.05 -7.57 -5.82
CA GLU A 117 -13.26 -7.01 -6.91
C GLU A 117 -12.65 -8.11 -7.77
N PHE A 118 -13.51 -8.84 -8.49
CA PHE A 118 -13.10 -10.06 -9.19
C PHE A 118 -12.13 -9.80 -10.35
N LYS A 119 -12.17 -8.63 -11.00
CA LYS A 119 -11.22 -8.28 -12.07
C LYS A 119 -9.80 -8.18 -11.52
N ASP A 120 -9.65 -7.53 -10.38
CA ASP A 120 -8.36 -7.38 -9.72
C ASP A 120 -7.87 -8.71 -9.19
N ALA A 121 -8.76 -9.54 -8.63
CA ALA A 121 -8.42 -10.90 -8.25
C ALA A 121 -7.88 -11.75 -9.43
N VAL A 122 -8.49 -11.64 -10.61
CA VAL A 122 -8.02 -12.30 -11.83
C VAL A 122 -6.65 -11.78 -12.24
N LYS A 123 -6.45 -10.46 -12.22
CA LYS A 123 -5.17 -9.84 -12.55
C LYS A 123 -4.06 -10.34 -11.63
N GLN A 124 -4.23 -10.17 -10.31
CA GLN A 124 -3.23 -10.52 -9.31
C GLN A 124 -2.93 -12.04 -9.32
N SER A 125 -3.95 -12.88 -9.53
CA SER A 125 -3.73 -14.33 -9.66
C SER A 125 -2.98 -14.69 -10.95
N SER A 126 -3.21 -13.98 -12.05
CA SER A 126 -2.48 -14.20 -13.30
C SER A 126 -1.04 -13.74 -13.20
N ASP A 127 -0.80 -12.60 -12.55
CA ASP A 127 0.55 -12.11 -12.28
C ASP A 127 1.31 -13.08 -11.36
N ALA A 128 0.64 -13.68 -10.36
CA ALA A 128 1.23 -14.73 -9.52
C ALA A 128 1.57 -16.01 -10.31
N ILE A 129 0.73 -16.43 -11.27
CA ILE A 129 1.00 -17.59 -12.15
C ILE A 129 2.20 -17.32 -13.06
N ALA A 130 2.38 -16.07 -13.51
CA ALA A 130 3.54 -15.69 -14.30
C ALA A 130 4.85 -15.79 -13.50
N THR A 131 4.79 -15.62 -12.18
CA THR A 131 5.93 -15.80 -11.27
C THR A 131 6.13 -17.27 -10.87
N ASP A 132 5.05 -17.97 -10.50
CA ASP A 132 5.05 -19.38 -10.14
C ASP A 132 3.82 -20.08 -10.76
N ASN A 133 4.06 -20.78 -11.87
CA ASN A 133 3.00 -21.46 -12.61
C ASN A 133 2.47 -22.71 -11.90
N GLU A 134 3.18 -23.24 -10.88
CA GLU A 134 2.76 -24.39 -10.09
C GLU A 134 1.92 -23.98 -8.87
N SER A 135 1.71 -22.66 -8.68
CA SER A 135 0.96 -22.11 -7.56
C SER A 135 -0.52 -22.50 -7.61
N ILE A 136 -0.87 -23.62 -6.95
CA ILE A 136 -2.25 -24.11 -6.83
C ILE A 136 -3.19 -23.02 -6.29
N LYS A 137 -2.71 -22.19 -5.35
CA LYS A 137 -3.48 -21.08 -4.78
C LYS A 137 -3.84 -20.02 -5.83
N ALA A 138 -2.91 -19.69 -6.73
CA ALA A 138 -3.14 -18.70 -7.77
C ALA A 138 -4.19 -19.19 -8.78
N TRP A 139 -4.04 -20.43 -9.27
CA TRP A 139 -5.01 -21.06 -10.16
C TRP A 139 -6.41 -21.15 -9.55
N TYR A 140 -6.50 -21.64 -8.31
CA TYR A 140 -7.77 -21.72 -7.58
C TYR A 140 -8.44 -20.35 -7.43
N ARG A 141 -7.70 -19.33 -6.99
CA ARG A 141 -8.23 -17.98 -6.78
C ARG A 141 -8.70 -17.33 -8.09
N ARG A 142 -7.96 -17.55 -9.18
CA ARG A 142 -8.37 -17.07 -10.50
C ARG A 142 -9.65 -17.74 -10.99
N GLY A 143 -9.75 -19.06 -10.86
CA GLY A 143 -10.96 -19.82 -11.20
C GLY A 143 -12.17 -19.36 -10.38
N HIS A 144 -11.99 -19.16 -9.08
CA HIS A 144 -13.03 -18.62 -8.20
C HIS A 144 -13.48 -17.22 -8.62
N ALA A 145 -12.53 -16.32 -8.95
CA ALA A 145 -12.86 -14.99 -9.42
C ALA A 145 -13.60 -15.01 -10.78
N TYR A 146 -13.23 -15.90 -11.71
CA TYR A 146 -13.96 -16.07 -12.98
C TYR A 146 -15.39 -16.57 -12.79
N LEU A 147 -15.58 -17.55 -11.90
CA LEU A 147 -16.90 -18.06 -11.55
C LEU A 147 -17.80 -16.95 -10.98
N SER A 148 -17.26 -16.18 -10.03
CA SER A 148 -18.01 -15.12 -9.35
C SER A 148 -18.26 -13.88 -10.22
N SER A 149 -17.47 -13.65 -11.27
CA SER A 149 -17.68 -12.58 -12.25
C SER A 149 -18.58 -12.95 -13.43
N GLY A 150 -19.14 -14.16 -13.43
CA GLY A 150 -20.05 -14.64 -14.48
C GLY A 150 -19.37 -15.12 -15.77
N PHE A 151 -18.03 -15.19 -15.80
CA PHE A 151 -17.25 -15.72 -16.93
C PHE A 151 -17.01 -17.22 -16.78
N LEU A 152 -18.09 -18.01 -16.78
CA LEU A 152 -18.07 -19.46 -16.54
C LEU A 152 -17.13 -20.22 -17.49
N ASP A 153 -17.00 -19.78 -18.75
CA ASP A 153 -16.14 -20.42 -19.74
C ASP A 153 -14.65 -20.27 -19.43
N LYS A 154 -14.26 -19.19 -18.73
CA LYS A 154 -12.87 -18.95 -18.32
C LYS A 154 -12.50 -19.63 -17.00
N ALA A 155 -13.48 -20.13 -16.24
CA ALA A 155 -13.26 -20.77 -14.95
C ALA A 155 -12.77 -22.24 -15.04
N LYS A 156 -12.82 -22.86 -16.22
CA LYS A 156 -12.48 -24.29 -16.44
C LYS A 156 -11.03 -24.56 -16.86
N ALA A 157 -10.16 -23.55 -16.89
CA ALA A 157 -8.80 -23.65 -17.41
C ALA A 157 -7.74 -23.65 -16.30
#